data_AF-A0A8A8CP41-F1
#
_entry.id   AF-A0A8A8CP41-F1
#
_cell.length_a   1.000
_cell.length_b   1.000
_cell.length_c   1.000
_cell.angle_alpha   90.00
_cell.angle_beta   90.00
_cell.angle_gamma   90.00
#
_symmetry.space_group_name_H-M   'P 1'
#
loop_
_entity.id
_entity.type
_entity.pdbx_description
1 polymer ?
#
loop_
_entity_poly.entity_id
_entity_poly.type
_entity_poly.pdbx_seq_one_letter_code
_entity_poly.pdbx_strand_id
1 'polypeptide(L)'
;MLGNGRLEALCFDGEKRLAHIRGKLRKKVWINQGDIILLSLRDYQDEKGDVIMKYTADEARSLKAYGELPEHAKINETDTYGGEGLDDNVEFDEDRESEDEKEIDVDEL
;
A
#
# COMPACT_ATOMS: atom_id res chain seq x y z
N MET A 1 5.07 -15.95 2.79
CA MET A 1 4.44 -16.10 1.46
C MET A 1 4.81 -17.46 0.88
N LEU A 2 3.87 -18.15 0.20
CA LEU A 2 4.08 -19.51 -0.33
C LEU A 2 4.26 -19.55 -1.87
N GLY A 3 4.27 -18.40 -2.54
CA GLY A 3 4.34 -18.31 -4.01
C GLY A 3 2.99 -18.48 -4.71
N ASN A 4 2.94 -18.20 -6.02
CA ASN A 4 1.72 -18.24 -6.85
C ASN A 4 0.54 -17.42 -6.25
N GLY A 5 0.85 -16.31 -5.57
CA GLY A 5 -0.07 -15.46 -4.81
C GLY A 5 -0.97 -16.20 -3.83
N ARG A 6 -0.39 -17.19 -3.15
CA ARG A 6 -0.91 -17.77 -1.92
C ARG A 6 -0.12 -17.25 -0.74
N LEU A 7 -0.81 -17.03 0.37
CA LEU A 7 -0.22 -16.68 1.65
C LEU A 7 -0.80 -17.54 2.76
N GLU A 8 -0.03 -17.70 3.82
CA GLU A 8 -0.51 -18.29 5.07
C GLU A 8 -1.00 -17.14 5.94
N ALA A 9 -2.26 -17.19 6.36
CA ALA A 9 -2.84 -16.21 7.24
C ALA A 9 -3.10 -16.84 8.61
N LEU A 10 -2.61 -16.17 9.64
CA LEU A 10 -2.95 -16.49 11.02
C LEU A 10 -4.22 -15.72 11.37
N CYS A 11 -5.32 -16.45 11.54
CA CYS A 11 -6.60 -15.86 11.91
C CYS A 11 -6.65 -15.63 13.43
N PHE A 12 -7.50 -14.69 13.86
CA PHE A 12 -7.63 -14.35 15.28
C PHE A 12 -8.39 -15.41 16.10
N ASP A 13 -8.94 -16.43 15.44
CA ASP A 13 -9.42 -17.67 16.05
C ASP A 13 -8.27 -18.60 16.50
N GLY A 14 -7.03 -18.31 16.09
CA GLY A 14 -5.84 -19.10 16.38
C GLY A 14 -5.50 -20.13 15.30
N GLU A 15 -6.32 -20.26 14.26
CA GLU A 15 -6.08 -21.20 13.17
C GLU A 15 -5.26 -20.57 12.04
N LYS A 16 -4.48 -21.44 11.38
CA LYS A 16 -3.66 -21.09 10.22
C LYS A 16 -4.39 -21.52 8.96
N ARG A 17 -4.69 -20.57 8.09
CA ARG A 17 -5.47 -20.80 6.88
C ARG A 17 -4.66 -20.42 5.65
N LEU A 18 -4.83 -21.20 4.58
CA LEU A 18 -4.24 -20.92 3.28
C LEU A 18 -5.13 -19.95 2.52
N ALA A 19 -4.66 -18.71 2.39
CA ALA A 19 -5.38 -17.65 1.72
C ALA A 19 -4.90 -17.48 0.28
N HIS A 20 -5.85 -17.30 -0.63
CA HIS A 20 -5.58 -17.00 -2.03
C HIS A 20 -5.81 -15.52 -2.32
N ILE A 21 -4.80 -14.83 -2.88
CA ILE A 21 -4.91 -13.41 -3.19
C ILE A 21 -5.76 -13.26 -4.45
N ARG A 22 -6.93 -12.61 -4.29
CA ARG A 22 -7.84 -12.31 -5.40
C ARG A 22 -7.10 -11.55 -6.49
N GLY A 23 -7.32 -11.92 -7.75
CA GLY A 23 -6.59 -11.34 -8.89
C GLY A 23 -6.64 -9.81 -8.97
N LYS A 24 -7.74 -9.20 -8.51
CA LYS A 24 -7.91 -7.74 -8.44
C LYS A 24 -6.88 -7.07 -7.50
N LEU A 25 -6.52 -7.71 -6.39
CA LEU A 25 -5.55 -7.20 -5.42
C LEU A 25 -4.10 -7.36 -5.92
N ARG A 26 -3.79 -8.44 -6.64
CA ARG A 26 -2.42 -8.75 -7.10
C ARG A 26 -1.74 -7.63 -7.89
N LYS A 27 -2.51 -6.78 -8.56
CA LYS A 27 -1.98 -5.64 -9.34
C LYS A 27 -1.97 -4.32 -8.57
N LYS A 28 -2.75 -4.19 -7.50
CA LYS A 28 -3.00 -2.92 -6.82
C LYS A 28 -2.36 -2.83 -5.44
N VAL A 29 -2.32 -3.96 -4.72
CA VAL A 29 -1.95 -3.98 -3.31
C VAL A 29 -0.91 -5.05 -3.09
N TRP A 30 0.20 -4.62 -2.49
CA TRP A 30 1.26 -5.50 -2.02
C TRP A 30 0.96 -5.88 -0.57
N ILE A 31 1.01 -7.18 -0.29
CA ILE A 31 0.74 -7.72 1.05
C ILE A 31 2.05 -8.27 1.58
N ASN A 32 2.48 -7.81 2.75
CA ASN A 32 3.67 -8.27 3.43
C ASN A 32 3.32 -9.04 4.71
N GLN A 33 4.34 -9.62 5.34
CA GLN A 33 4.15 -10.31 6.62
C GLN A 33 3.84 -9.29 7.73
N GLY A 34 2.74 -9.54 8.45
CA GLY A 34 2.29 -8.67 9.55
C GLY A 34 1.24 -7.63 9.15
N ASP A 35 0.85 -7.59 7.88
CA ASP A 35 -0.29 -6.81 7.44
C ASP A 35 -1.59 -7.44 7.93
N ILE A 36 -2.58 -6.59 8.27
CA ILE A 36 -3.93 -7.02 8.60
C ILE A 36 -4.74 -7.11 7.31
N ILE A 37 -5.40 -8.25 7.11
CA ILE A 37 -6.17 -8.53 5.90
C ILE A 37 -7.55 -9.07 6.24
N LEU A 38 -8.53 -8.80 5.37
CA LEU A 38 -9.84 -9.42 5.44
C LEU A 38 -9.87 -10.72 4.63
N LEU A 39 -10.26 -11.80 5.29
CA LEU A 39 -10.40 -13.12 4.69
C LEU A 39 -11.87 -13.49 4.52
N SER A 40 -12.22 -13.97 3.32
CA SER A 40 -13.45 -14.70 3.08
C SER A 40 -13.19 -16.17 3.35
N LEU A 41 -13.89 -16.75 4.31
CA LEU A 41 -13.90 -18.19 4.52
C LEU A 41 -14.79 -18.87 3.50
N ARG A 42 -14.56 -20.16 3.27
CA ARG A 42 -15.37 -21.01 2.41
C ARG A 42 -16.16 -21.98 3.28
N ASP A 43 -17.47 -22.01 3.10
CA ASP A 43 -18.37 -22.84 3.90
C ASP A 43 -18.03 -24.35 3.87
N TYR A 44 -17.34 -24.81 2.82
CA TYR A 44 -16.99 -26.21 2.59
C TYR A 44 -15.54 -26.57 2.94
N GLN A 45 -14.65 -25.59 3.16
CA GLN A 45 -13.25 -25.83 3.48
C GLN A 45 -12.68 -24.70 4.33
N ASP A 46 -12.74 -24.87 5.65
CA ASP A 46 -12.36 -23.84 6.61
C ASP A 46 -10.84 -23.53 6.60
N GLU A 47 -10.03 -24.50 6.21
CA GLU A 47 -8.58 -24.37 6.02
C GLU A 47 -8.19 -23.40 4.89
N LYS A 48 -9.13 -23.04 4.01
CA LYS A 48 -8.86 -22.20 2.84
C LYS A 48 -9.78 -20.99 2.81
N GLY A 49 -9.20 -19.86 2.43
CA GLY A 49 -9.93 -18.62 2.25
C GLY A 49 -9.43 -17.82 1.05
N ASP A 50 -10.17 -16.78 0.73
CA ASP A 50 -9.80 -15.80 -0.30
C ASP A 50 -9.60 -14.43 0.35
N VAL A 51 -8.53 -13.73 -0.01
CA VAL A 51 -8.25 -12.38 0.51
C VAL A 51 -9.15 -11.37 -0.21
N ILE A 52 -9.96 -10.63 0.54
CA ILE A 52 -10.89 -9.61 0.01
C ILE A 52 -10.20 -8.25 -0.07
N MET A 53 -9.55 -7.82 1.01
CA MET A 53 -8.90 -6.51 1.13
C MET A 53 -7.76 -6.54 2.16
N LYS A 54 -6.84 -5.58 2.05
CA LYS A 54 -5.80 -5.27 3.04
C LYS A 54 -6.26 -4.03 3.81
N TYR A 55 -6.07 -4.04 5.13
CA TYR A 55 -6.24 -2.84 5.97
C TYR A 55 -4.92 -2.12 6.15
N THR A 56 -4.96 -0.80 6.23
CA THR A 56 -3.79 -0.01 6.65
C THR A 56 -3.55 -0.14 8.15
N ALA A 57 -2.37 0.30 8.61
CA ALA A 57 -2.08 0.28 10.05
C ALA A 57 -3.09 1.14 10.84
N ASP A 58 -3.54 2.27 10.28
CA ASP A 58 -4.50 3.17 10.90
C ASP A 58 -5.91 2.56 11.00
N GLU A 59 -6.35 1.89 9.94
CA GLU A 59 -7.62 1.15 9.93
C GLU A 59 -7.59 -0.01 10.94
N ALA A 60 -6.46 -0.70 11.05
CA ALA A 60 -6.27 -1.76 12.05
C ALA A 60 -6.36 -1.22 13.49
N ARG A 61 -5.81 -0.03 13.78
CA ARG A 61 -5.98 0.61 15.10
C ARG A 61 -7.44 0.99 15.35
N SER A 62 -8.14 1.46 14.33
CA SER A 62 -9.57 1.76 14.41
C SER A 62 -10.38 0.50 14.72
N LEU A 63 -10.12 -0.60 14.03
CA LEU A 63 -10.75 -1.91 14.28
C LEU A 63 -10.51 -2.42 15.71
N LYS A 64 -9.31 -2.19 16.25
CA LYS A 64 -9.01 -2.47 17.65
C LYS A 64 -9.84 -1.59 18.60
N ALA A 65 -10.02 -0.31 18.29
CA ALA A 65 -10.86 0.59 19.09
C ALA A 65 -12.35 0.20 19.04
N TYR A 66 -12.82 -0.37 17.93
CA TYR A 66 -14.18 -0.92 17.80
C TYR A 66 -14.37 -2.25 18.53
N GLY A 67 -13.30 -2.91 18.99
CA GLY A 67 -13.39 -4.20 19.68
C GLY A 67 -13.55 -5.41 18.74
N GLU A 68 -13.39 -5.22 17.43
CA GLU A 68 -13.43 -6.30 16.43
C GLU A 68 -12.14 -7.14 16.44
N LEU A 69 -11.05 -6.55 16.93
CA LEU A 69 -9.76 -7.21 17.06
C LEU A 69 -9.35 -7.28 18.54
N PRO A 70 -8.80 -8.43 18.99
CA PRO A 70 -8.34 -8.55 20.35
C PRO A 70 -7.15 -7.60 20.63
N GLU A 71 -7.05 -7.07 21.84
CA GLU A 71 -6.08 -6.01 22.18
C GLU A 71 -4.61 -6.41 21.98
N HIS A 72 -4.32 -7.71 21.97
CA HIS A 72 -2.97 -8.25 21.76
C HIS A 72 -2.59 -8.42 20.28
N ALA A 73 -3.44 -8.00 19.35
CA ALA A 73 -3.10 -8.02 17.93
C ALA A 73 -1.84 -7.19 17.67
N LYS A 74 -0.78 -7.85 17.18
CA LYS A 74 0.46 -7.20 16.77
C LYS A 74 0.24 -6.50 15.44
N ILE A 75 -0.08 -5.21 15.49
CA ILE A 75 -0.19 -4.36 14.31
C ILE A 75 1.24 -3.90 13.96
N ASN A 76 1.75 -4.34 12.80
CA ASN A 76 3.03 -3.84 12.31
C ASN A 76 2.83 -2.50 11.59
N GLU A 77 3.58 -1.48 11.98
CA GLU A 77 3.63 -0.17 11.31
C GLU A 77 4.64 -0.20 10.15
N THR A 78 4.54 -1.21 9.28
CA THR A 78 5.29 -1.25 8.02
C THR A 78 4.38 -0.79 6.89
N ASP A 79 3.81 0.40 7.02
CA ASP A 79 3.48 1.17 5.82
C ASP A 79 4.78 1.77 5.36
N THR A 80 5.44 1.06 4.43
CA THR A 80 6.47 1.64 3.60
C THR A 80 5.84 2.85 2.92
N TYR A 81 6.17 4.06 3.38
CA TYR A 81 5.99 5.29 2.61
C TYR A 81 6.31 4.99 1.13
N GLY A 82 5.34 5.15 0.22
CA GLY A 82 5.60 5.10 -1.23
C GLY A 82 4.85 4.04 -2.05
N GLY A 83 3.60 3.72 -1.71
CA GLY A 83 2.76 2.82 -2.51
C GLY A 83 1.68 3.49 -3.36
N GLU A 84 1.53 4.81 -3.30
CA GLU A 84 0.59 5.55 -4.15
C GLU A 84 1.39 6.39 -5.14
N GLY A 85 1.41 5.95 -6.40
CA GLY A 85 1.75 6.75 -7.58
C GLY A 85 2.94 7.70 -7.47
N LEU A 86 4.16 7.19 -7.73
CA LEU A 86 5.20 8.03 -8.34
C LEU A 86 4.81 8.28 -9.80
N ASP A 87 3.74 9.06 -10.00
CA ASP A 87 3.39 9.75 -11.24
C ASP A 87 3.41 11.26 -10.97
N ASP A 88 4.50 11.71 -10.34
CA ASP A 88 4.87 13.11 -10.35
C ASP A 88 6.30 13.15 -10.90
N ASN A 89 6.38 13.02 -12.23
CA ASN A 89 7.46 13.63 -12.99
C ASN A 89 7.39 15.15 -12.74
N VAL A 90 7.93 15.60 -11.61
CA VAL A 90 8.25 17.03 -11.45
C VAL A 90 9.59 17.25 -12.13
N GLU A 91 9.54 17.50 -13.43
CA GLU A 91 10.65 18.06 -14.18
C GLU A 91 10.69 19.56 -13.83
N PHE A 92 11.55 19.93 -12.88
CA PHE A 92 11.89 21.31 -12.59
C PHE A 92 12.67 21.85 -13.80
N ASP A 93 11.96 22.48 -14.74
CA ASP A 93 12.58 23.34 -15.76
C ASP A 93 13.03 24.60 -15.01
N GLU A 94 14.29 24.63 -14.58
CA GLU A 94 14.91 25.82 -13.98
C GLU A 94 14.80 26.98 -14.97
N ASP A 95 13.85 27.87 -14.68
CA ASP A 95 13.82 29.29 -14.98
C ASP A 95 14.56 29.74 -16.26
N ARG A 96 13.81 29.76 -17.37
CA ARG A 96 14.04 30.73 -18.45
C ARG A 96 13.84 32.15 -17.89
N GLU A 97 14.89 32.77 -17.36
CA GLU A 97 14.98 34.24 -17.25
C GLU A 97 16.08 34.79 -18.18
N SER A 98 15.64 35.19 -19.36
CA SER A 98 15.99 36.43 -20.08
C SER A 98 17.40 37.03 -19.89
N GLU A 99 18.29 36.75 -20.84
CA GLU A 99 19.39 37.64 -21.24
C GLU A 99 19.01 38.34 -22.56
N ASP A 100 18.16 39.37 -22.47
CA ASP A 100 18.07 40.40 -23.52
C ASP A 100 19.35 41.28 -23.43
N GLU A 101 20.48 40.78 -23.92
CA GLU A 101 21.64 41.62 -24.19
C GLU A 101 21.40 42.39 -25.50
N LYS A 102 20.64 43.49 -25.41
CA LYS A 102 20.74 44.56 -26.41
C LYS A 102 21.82 45.54 -25.96
N GLU A 103 23.04 45.33 -26.45
CA GLU A 103 24.05 46.39 -26.49
C GLU A 103 23.50 47.55 -27.34
N ILE A 104 23.15 48.66 -26.68
CA ILE A 104 22.97 49.95 -27.32
C ILE A 104 24.34 50.61 -27.27
N ASP A 105 25.10 50.52 -28.36
CA ASP A 105 26.36 51.26 -28.47
C ASP A 105 26.08 52.68 -28.99
N VAL A 106 26.54 53.64 -28.21
CA VAL A 106 26.23 55.06 -28.31
C VAL A 106 27.34 55.74 -29.10
N ASP A 107 27.30 55.65 -30.44
CA ASP A 107 28.29 56.31 -31.32
C ASP A 107 27.67 56.81 -32.65
N GLU A 108 26.51 57.47 -32.59
CA GLU A 108 26.03 58.33 -33.69
C GLU A 108 25.23 59.53 -33.15
N LEU A 109 25.91 60.49 -32.52
CA LEU A 109 25.40 61.83 -32.25
C LEU A 109 26.50 62.89 -32.31
#